data_AF-A0A8S3RWC9-F1
#
_entry.id   AF-A0A8S3RWC9-F1
#
_cell.length_a   1.000
_cell.length_b   1.000
_cell.length_c   1.000
_cell.angle_alpha   90.00
_cell.angle_beta   90.00
_cell.angle_gamma   90.00
#
_symmetry.space_group_name_H-M   'P 1'
#
loop_
_entity.id
_entity.type
_entity.pdbx_description
1 polymer ?
#
loop_
_entity_poly.entity_id
_entity_poly.type
_entity_poly.pdbx_seq_one_letter_code
_entity_poly.pdbx_strand_id
1 'polypeptide(L)'
;MNCTLPSGDFLRSVSMANRHFKRAKKTKKAIMKKAFYQINRKIKIRSLKRKKSIEKAREYVKIFTTEKIKEDEILLLSKGLKYIPSPSTKFAKSSIASDFNEFARKLRCKYHFDKGDIFKRHPFLTKSGYKPELANNAIETYIFKTKVEIDNITINKAHDNLTTLERKAISSLKRNEKNSYSKSR
;
A
#
# COMPACT_ATOMS: atom_id res chain seq x y z
N MET A 1 -70.12 -10.43 -37.58
CA MET A 1 -68.77 -9.90 -37.34
C MET A 1 -67.79 -10.84 -38.02
N ASN A 2 -67.24 -10.45 -39.17
CA ASN A 2 -66.35 -11.31 -39.96
C ASN A 2 -64.93 -11.21 -39.39
N CYS A 3 -64.53 -12.22 -38.61
CA CYS A 3 -63.16 -12.39 -38.18
C CYS A 3 -62.33 -12.89 -39.37
N THR A 4 -61.69 -11.97 -40.10
CA THR A 4 -60.70 -12.31 -41.12
C THR A 4 -59.52 -13.01 -40.46
N LEU A 5 -59.30 -14.28 -40.83
CA LEU A 5 -58.14 -15.05 -40.40
C LEU A 5 -56.85 -14.30 -40.81
N PRO A 6 -55.83 -14.26 -39.94
CA PRO A 6 -54.59 -13.57 -40.23
C PRO A 6 -53.96 -14.14 -41.50
N SER A 7 -53.56 -13.26 -42.42
CA SER A 7 -52.93 -13.64 -43.68
C SER A 7 -51.66 -14.47 -43.42
N GLY A 8 -51.37 -15.42 -44.33
CA GLY A 8 -50.21 -16.32 -44.20
C GLY A 8 -48.87 -15.59 -44.03
N ASP A 9 -48.77 -14.36 -44.53
CA ASP A 9 -47.61 -13.48 -44.40
C ASP A 9 -47.42 -12.96 -42.96
N PHE A 10 -48.53 -12.67 -42.25
CA PHE A 10 -48.48 -12.24 -40.85
C PHE A 10 -47.95 -13.38 -39.96
N LEU A 11 -48.46 -14.59 -40.14
CA LEU A 11 -48.00 -15.77 -39.41
C LEU A 11 -46.53 -16.12 -39.72
N ARG A 12 -46.08 -15.93 -40.97
CA ARG A 12 -44.66 -16.07 -41.36
C ARG A 12 -43.78 -15.04 -40.67
N SER A 13 -44.20 -13.78 -40.60
CA SER A 13 -43.45 -12.70 -39.95
C SER A 13 -43.25 -12.95 -38.45
N VAL A 14 -44.30 -13.39 -37.75
CA VAL A 14 -44.25 -13.72 -36.31
C VAL A 14 -43.37 -14.94 -36.06
N SER A 15 -43.46 -15.96 -36.92
CA SER A 15 -42.58 -17.14 -36.88
C SER A 15 -41.10 -16.78 -37.09
N MET A 16 -40.81 -15.85 -38.01
CA MET A 16 -39.47 -15.32 -38.24
C MET A 16 -38.96 -14.53 -37.02
N ALA A 17 -39.76 -13.61 -36.48
CA ALA A 17 -39.41 -12.83 -35.29
C ALA A 17 -39.08 -13.71 -34.08
N ASN A 18 -39.87 -14.76 -33.84
CA ASN A 18 -39.61 -15.74 -32.79
C ASN A 18 -38.31 -16.53 -33.01
N ARG A 19 -37.97 -16.87 -34.26
CA ARG A 19 -36.68 -17.50 -34.60
C ARG A 19 -35.50 -16.54 -34.36
N HIS A 20 -35.64 -15.27 -34.73
CA HIS A 20 -34.64 -14.24 -34.45
C HIS A 20 -34.42 -14.05 -32.94
N PHE A 21 -35.50 -13.99 -32.16
CA PHE A 21 -35.42 -13.87 -30.70
C PHE A 21 -34.76 -15.08 -30.04
N LYS A 22 -35.12 -16.31 -30.46
CA LYS A 22 -34.47 -17.55 -29.98
C LYS A 22 -32.99 -17.57 -30.35
N ARG A 23 -32.63 -17.18 -31.58
CA ARG A 23 -31.23 -17.04 -32.01
C ARG A 23 -30.47 -16.01 -31.18
N ALA A 24 -31.05 -14.83 -30.93
CA ALA A 24 -30.47 -13.78 -30.09
C ALA A 24 -30.25 -14.23 -28.63
N LYS A 25 -31.18 -14.99 -28.05
CA LYS A 25 -30.98 -15.60 -26.72
C LYS A 25 -29.83 -16.61 -26.73
N LYS A 26 -29.73 -17.45 -27.76
CA LYS A 26 -28.66 -18.44 -27.91
C LYS A 26 -27.28 -17.78 -28.09
N THR A 27 -27.19 -16.72 -28.89
CA THR A 27 -25.93 -15.97 -29.07
C THR A 27 -25.51 -15.28 -27.78
N LYS A 28 -26.43 -14.61 -27.07
CA LYS A 28 -26.15 -14.02 -25.73
C LYS A 28 -25.63 -15.07 -24.74
N LYS A 29 -26.24 -16.26 -24.68
CA LYS A 29 -25.79 -17.37 -23.81
C LYS A 29 -24.37 -17.85 -24.18
N ALA A 30 -24.06 -17.95 -25.47
CA ALA A 30 -22.74 -18.32 -25.95
C ALA A 30 -21.67 -17.26 -25.59
N ILE A 31 -21.99 -15.98 -25.73
CA ILE A 31 -21.11 -14.85 -25.35
C ILE A 31 -20.80 -14.92 -23.84
N MET A 32 -21.82 -15.08 -22.99
CA MET A 32 -21.61 -15.21 -21.54
C MET A 32 -20.75 -16.43 -21.18
N LYS A 33 -20.99 -17.58 -21.81
CA LYS A 33 -20.17 -18.79 -21.59
C LYS A 33 -18.71 -18.55 -21.98
N LYS A 34 -18.46 -17.84 -23.09
CA LYS A 34 -17.11 -17.46 -23.53
C LYS A 34 -16.44 -16.51 -22.54
N ALA A 35 -17.18 -15.53 -22.01
CA ALA A 35 -16.66 -14.61 -20.99
C ALA A 35 -16.28 -15.34 -19.70
N PHE A 36 -17.17 -16.21 -19.19
CA PHE A 36 -16.91 -17.02 -17.99
C PHE A 36 -15.69 -17.94 -18.15
N TYR A 37 -15.57 -18.60 -19.30
CA TYR A 37 -14.39 -19.41 -19.62
C TYR A 37 -13.10 -18.58 -19.57
N GLN A 38 -13.10 -17.38 -20.16
CA GLN A 38 -11.93 -16.49 -20.12
C GLN A 38 -11.56 -16.07 -18.70
N ILE A 39 -12.54 -15.77 -17.85
CA ILE A 39 -12.32 -15.43 -16.44
C ILE A 39 -11.68 -16.62 -15.71
N ASN A 40 -12.26 -17.81 -15.82
CA ASN A 40 -11.75 -19.01 -15.17
C ASN A 40 -10.35 -19.39 -15.67
N ARG A 41 -10.08 -19.23 -16.96
CA ARG A 41 -8.75 -19.42 -17.53
C ARG A 41 -7.74 -18.47 -16.87
N LYS A 42 -8.07 -17.18 -16.71
CA LYS A 42 -7.21 -16.20 -16.04
C LYS A 42 -6.98 -16.56 -14.57
N ILE A 43 -8.01 -17.01 -13.85
CA ILE A 43 -7.90 -17.46 -12.45
C ILE A 43 -6.97 -18.68 -12.34
N LYS A 44 -7.14 -19.68 -13.21
CA LYS A 44 -6.30 -20.88 -13.26
C LYS A 44 -4.84 -20.55 -13.56
N ILE A 45 -4.58 -19.63 -14.49
CA ILE A 45 -3.21 -19.18 -14.79
C ILE A 45 -2.59 -18.48 -13.57
N ARG A 46 -3.35 -17.62 -12.89
CA ARG A 46 -2.87 -16.93 -11.67
C ARG A 46 -2.55 -17.92 -10.54
N SER A 47 -3.40 -18.92 -10.32
CA SER A 47 -3.17 -19.93 -9.29
C SER A 47 -1.94 -20.79 -9.60
N LEU A 48 -1.75 -21.20 -10.85
CA LEU A 48 -0.55 -21.93 -11.28
C LEU A 48 0.73 -21.10 -11.11
N LYS A 49 0.70 -19.82 -11.49
CA LYS A 49 1.83 -18.91 -11.27
C LYS A 49 2.17 -18.77 -9.79
N ARG A 50 1.15 -18.64 -8.93
CA ARG A 50 1.32 -18.54 -7.48
C ARG A 50 1.96 -19.80 -6.90
N LYS A 51 1.48 -20.99 -7.28
CA LYS A 51 2.09 -22.26 -6.86
C LYS A 51 3.58 -22.34 -7.23
N LYS A 52 3.90 -22.04 -8.49
CA LYS A 52 5.31 -21.98 -8.95
C LYS A 52 6.15 -20.98 -8.16
N SER A 53 5.62 -19.81 -7.81
CA SER A 53 6.36 -18.84 -7.00
C SER A 53 6.59 -19.31 -5.56
N ILE A 54 5.65 -20.08 -4.99
CA ILE A 54 5.79 -20.66 -3.64
C ILE A 54 6.84 -21.77 -3.65
N GLU A 55 6.81 -22.65 -4.66
CA GLU A 55 7.80 -23.71 -4.84
C GLU A 55 9.21 -23.11 -4.91
N LYS A 56 9.42 -22.12 -5.80
CA LYS A 56 10.68 -21.38 -5.87
C LYS A 56 11.05 -20.70 -4.55
N ALA A 57 10.10 -20.08 -3.87
CA ALA A 57 10.37 -19.42 -2.59
C ALA A 57 10.86 -20.40 -1.52
N ARG A 58 10.34 -21.64 -1.51
CA ARG A 58 10.77 -22.70 -0.59
C ARG A 58 12.19 -23.19 -0.85
N GLU A 59 12.71 -23.06 -2.06
CA GLU A 59 14.11 -23.38 -2.37
C GLU A 59 15.07 -22.46 -1.61
N TYR A 60 14.73 -21.18 -1.46
CA TYR A 60 15.63 -20.16 -0.88
C TYR A 60 15.36 -19.83 0.60
N VAL A 61 14.13 -19.97 1.06
CA VAL A 61 13.72 -19.63 2.44
C VAL A 61 13.81 -20.88 3.31
N LYS A 62 14.81 -20.92 4.22
CA LYS A 62 14.93 -21.98 5.21
C LYS A 62 14.24 -21.55 6.50
N ILE A 63 13.34 -22.42 6.96
CA ILE A 63 12.52 -22.22 8.15
C ILE A 63 13.04 -23.20 9.21
N PHE A 64 13.48 -22.69 10.36
CA PHE A 64 14.01 -23.52 11.46
C PHE A 64 12.98 -23.75 12.58
N THR A 65 11.74 -23.32 12.35
CA THR A 65 10.67 -23.37 13.34
C THR A 65 9.84 -24.62 13.16
N THR A 66 9.34 -25.18 14.26
CA THR A 66 8.46 -26.36 14.26
C THR A 66 7.02 -26.02 13.86
N GLU A 67 6.64 -24.74 13.87
CA GLU A 67 5.32 -24.27 13.48
C GLU A 67 5.09 -24.27 11.97
N LYS A 68 3.84 -24.53 11.56
CA LYS A 68 3.42 -24.48 10.16
C LYS A 68 3.32 -23.03 9.68
N ILE A 69 4.18 -22.66 8.74
CA ILE A 69 4.20 -21.33 8.11
C ILE A 69 3.23 -21.27 6.92
N LYS A 70 2.53 -20.15 6.79
CA LYS A 70 1.59 -19.91 5.70
C LYS A 70 2.33 -19.60 4.39
N GLU A 71 1.70 -19.94 3.26
CA GLU A 71 2.27 -19.67 1.93
C GLU A 71 2.55 -18.18 1.68
N ASP A 72 1.69 -17.28 2.18
CA ASP A 72 1.90 -15.84 2.07
C ASP A 72 3.12 -15.36 2.86
N GLU A 73 3.43 -16.00 3.99
CA GLU A 73 4.61 -15.70 4.80
C GLU A 73 5.90 -16.16 4.08
N ILE A 74 5.87 -17.35 3.47
CA ILE A 74 6.98 -17.85 2.64
C ILE A 74 7.24 -16.91 1.46
N LEU A 75 6.19 -16.51 0.75
CA LEU A 75 6.30 -15.57 -0.37
C LEU A 75 6.85 -14.21 0.09
N LEU A 76 6.40 -13.70 1.23
CA LEU A 76 6.89 -12.46 1.81
C LEU A 76 8.39 -12.55 2.14
N LEU A 77 8.82 -13.60 2.86
CA LEU A 77 10.22 -13.82 3.24
C LEU A 77 11.12 -13.97 2.00
N SER A 78 10.62 -14.60 0.94
CA SER A 78 11.35 -14.78 -0.31
C SER A 78 11.76 -13.45 -0.96
N LYS A 79 10.97 -12.38 -0.77
CA LYS A 79 11.27 -11.03 -1.25
C LYS A 79 12.53 -10.42 -0.62
N GLY A 80 12.98 -10.92 0.54
CA GLY A 80 14.09 -10.30 1.29
C GLY A 80 13.76 -8.86 1.68
N LEU A 81 14.74 -7.94 1.69
CA LEU A 81 14.56 -6.55 2.16
C LEU A 81 13.46 -5.73 1.44
N LYS A 82 12.93 -6.22 0.32
CA LYS A 82 11.81 -5.58 -0.39
C LYS A 82 10.46 -5.65 0.34
N TYR A 83 10.36 -6.37 1.48
CA TYR A 83 9.16 -6.35 2.32
C TYR A 83 9.11 -5.19 3.33
N ILE A 84 10.13 -4.31 3.39
CA ILE A 84 10.09 -3.14 4.28
C ILE A 84 8.98 -2.20 3.79
N PRO A 85 7.96 -1.89 4.61
CA PRO A 85 6.85 -1.04 4.17
C PRO A 85 7.36 0.35 3.82
N SER A 86 6.93 0.86 2.67
CA SER A 86 7.15 2.25 2.30
C SER A 86 6.50 3.18 3.35
N PRO A 87 7.17 4.26 3.76
CA PRO A 87 6.66 5.15 4.78
C PRO A 87 5.32 5.76 4.33
N SER A 88 4.38 5.84 5.28
CA SER A 88 3.06 6.42 5.00
C SER A 88 3.16 7.92 4.81
N THR A 89 2.59 8.45 3.73
CA THR A 89 2.54 9.89 3.48
C THR A 89 1.44 10.60 4.25
N LYS A 90 0.55 9.86 4.93
CA LYS A 90 -0.63 10.41 5.64
C LYS A 90 -0.25 11.44 6.71
N PHE A 91 0.84 11.19 7.43
CA PHE A 91 1.29 12.05 8.54
C PHE A 91 2.58 12.80 8.21
N ALA A 92 3.09 12.70 6.98
CA ALA A 92 4.39 13.25 6.63
C ALA A 92 4.49 14.77 6.85
N LYS A 93 3.44 15.55 6.51
CA LYS A 93 3.41 17.00 6.81
C LYS A 93 3.51 17.29 8.32
N SER A 94 2.78 16.52 9.13
CA SER A 94 2.77 16.67 10.59
C SER A 94 4.13 16.30 11.19
N SER A 95 4.74 15.20 10.73
CA SER A 95 6.07 14.79 11.14
C SER A 95 7.12 15.84 10.78
N ILE A 96 7.14 16.32 9.54
CA ILE A 96 8.07 17.36 9.08
C ILE A 96 7.87 18.66 9.90
N ALA A 97 6.62 19.04 10.18
CA ALA A 97 6.34 20.21 11.02
C ALA A 97 6.84 20.03 12.46
N SER A 98 6.69 18.83 13.04
CA SER A 98 7.21 18.50 14.36
C SER A 98 8.73 18.54 14.40
N ASP A 99 9.39 17.93 13.42
CA ASP A 99 10.84 17.92 13.28
C ASP A 99 11.38 19.34 13.11
N PHE A 100 10.70 20.16 12.30
CA PHE A 100 11.02 21.56 12.14
C PHE A 100 10.85 22.36 13.43
N ASN A 101 9.81 22.10 14.23
CA ASN A 101 9.64 22.74 15.54
C ASN A 101 10.79 22.39 16.50
N GLU A 102 11.28 21.15 16.47
CA GLU A 102 12.46 20.75 17.25
C GLU A 102 13.72 21.48 16.74
N PHE A 103 13.89 21.58 15.43
CA PHE A 103 14.98 22.33 14.81
C PHE A 103 14.95 23.82 15.19
N ALA A 104 13.80 24.47 15.06
CA ALA A 104 13.60 25.87 15.44
C ALA A 104 13.93 26.10 16.91
N ARG A 105 13.51 25.19 17.80
CA ARG A 105 13.87 25.24 19.22
C ARG A 105 15.38 25.13 19.44
N LYS A 106 16.05 24.19 18.76
CA LYS A 106 17.52 24.06 18.84
C LYS A 106 18.22 25.32 18.37
N LEU A 107 17.73 25.93 17.29
CA LEU A 107 18.28 27.18 16.76
C LEU A 107 18.13 28.33 17.75
N ARG A 108 16.95 28.48 18.37
CA ARG A 108 16.71 29.45 19.45
C ARG A 108 17.62 29.23 20.65
N CYS A 109 17.75 27.98 21.11
CA CYS A 109 18.64 27.67 22.23
C CYS A 109 20.09 28.01 21.90
N LYS A 110 20.55 27.64 20.70
CA LYS A 110 21.90 27.97 20.26
C LYS A 110 22.15 29.47 20.29
N TYR A 111 21.23 30.26 19.75
CA TYR A 111 21.33 31.73 19.76
C TYR A 111 21.30 32.32 21.17
N HIS A 112 20.39 31.84 22.02
CA HIS A 112 20.25 32.35 23.39
C HIS A 112 21.50 32.08 24.24
N PHE A 113 22.12 30.90 24.06
CA PHE A 113 23.31 30.46 24.80
C PHE A 113 24.62 30.70 24.05
N ASP A 114 24.61 31.42 22.92
CA ASP A 114 25.83 31.69 22.12
C ASP A 114 26.79 32.68 22.81
N LYS A 115 26.44 33.17 24.01
CA LYS A 115 27.22 34.11 24.83
C LYS A 115 28.44 33.45 25.50
N GLY A 116 29.24 32.71 24.74
CA GLY A 116 30.66 32.46 25.01
C GLY A 116 31.04 31.53 26.17
N ASP A 117 30.13 31.16 27.07
CA ASP A 117 30.52 30.31 28.19
C ASP A 117 30.61 28.83 27.76
N ILE A 118 31.85 28.39 27.55
CA ILE A 118 32.21 27.00 27.31
C ILE A 118 32.14 26.25 28.65
N PHE A 119 30.93 26.01 29.15
CA PHE A 119 30.76 25.14 30.30
C PHE A 119 31.15 23.70 29.91
N LYS A 120 32.04 23.09 30.70
CA LYS A 120 32.46 21.69 30.51
C LYS A 120 31.21 20.80 30.65
N ARG A 121 30.71 20.30 29.52
CA ARG A 121 29.46 19.53 29.48
C ARG A 121 29.66 18.21 30.23
N HIS A 122 28.78 17.94 31.19
CA HIS A 122 28.79 16.68 31.92
C HIS A 122 28.37 15.51 30.98
N PRO A 123 28.98 14.31 31.09
CA PRO A 123 28.69 13.18 30.19
C PRO A 123 27.23 12.71 30.25
N PHE A 124 26.61 12.84 31.42
CA PHE A 124 25.20 12.53 31.65
C PHE A 124 24.42 13.85 31.71
N LEU A 125 23.94 14.31 30.56
CA LEU A 125 22.99 15.42 30.48
C LEU A 125 21.63 14.89 30.01
N THR A 126 20.60 15.18 30.78
CA THR A 126 19.22 15.05 30.33
C THR A 126 18.91 16.16 29.33
N LYS A 127 18.14 15.84 28.28
CA LYS A 127 17.72 16.86 27.31
C LYS A 127 16.81 17.86 28.00
N SER A 128 17.16 19.14 27.96
CA SER A 128 16.28 20.19 28.48
C SER A 128 15.04 20.37 27.59
N GLY A 129 13.87 20.45 28.23
CA GLY A 129 12.61 20.87 27.62
C GLY A 129 12.49 22.38 27.43
N TYR A 130 13.57 23.12 27.71
CA TYR A 130 13.62 24.57 27.63
C TYR A 130 13.26 25.08 26.23
N LYS A 131 12.42 26.11 26.20
CA LYS A 131 11.99 26.84 25.02
C LYS A 131 12.28 28.32 25.28
N PRO A 132 13.26 28.92 24.59
CA PRO A 132 13.55 30.34 24.73
C PRO A 132 12.35 31.19 24.31
N GLU A 133 12.23 32.37 24.91
CA GLU A 133 11.21 33.35 24.56
C GLU A 133 11.38 33.83 23.11
N LEU A 134 10.24 34.15 22.47
CA LEU A 134 10.22 34.67 21.11
C LEU A 134 10.72 36.12 21.14
N ALA A 135 11.75 36.42 20.34
CA ALA A 135 12.32 37.76 20.22
C ALA A 135 12.24 38.23 18.76
N ASN A 136 12.07 39.53 18.53
CA ASN A 136 12.11 40.11 17.18
C ASN A 136 13.56 40.20 16.67
N ASN A 137 14.12 39.07 16.25
CA ASN A 137 15.47 38.96 15.71
C ASN A 137 15.48 38.31 14.32
N ALA A 138 16.65 38.33 13.67
CA ALA A 138 16.84 37.75 12.35
C ALA A 138 16.53 36.24 12.31
N ILE A 139 16.73 35.54 13.43
CA ILE A 139 16.49 34.09 13.55
C ILE A 139 15.01 33.77 13.53
N GLU A 140 14.17 34.49 14.28
CA GLU A 140 12.72 34.28 14.22
C GLU A 140 12.18 34.60 12.83
N THR A 141 12.70 35.63 12.17
CA THR A 141 12.35 35.95 10.78
C THR A 141 12.68 34.79 9.84
N TYR A 142 13.86 34.18 9.99
CA TYR A 142 14.27 32.99 9.24
C TYR A 142 13.37 31.79 9.52
N ILE A 143 13.15 31.46 10.80
CA ILE A 143 12.29 30.34 11.21
C ILE A 143 10.89 30.51 10.63
N PHE A 144 10.33 31.73 10.69
CA PHE A 144 9.01 32.01 10.15
C PHE A 144 8.96 31.81 8.63
N LYS A 145 9.93 32.35 7.87
CA LYS A 145 9.99 32.15 6.42
C LYS A 145 10.12 30.68 6.04
N THR A 146 11.06 29.96 6.66
CA THR A 146 11.24 28.53 6.41
C THR A 146 10.01 27.71 6.79
N LYS A 147 9.28 28.12 7.84
CA LYS A 147 8.02 27.47 8.21
C LYS A 147 6.98 27.57 7.09
N VAL A 148 6.80 28.76 6.52
CA VAL A 148 5.90 28.99 5.38
C VAL A 148 6.32 28.15 4.16
N GLU A 149 7.63 28.10 3.87
CA GLU A 149 8.16 27.25 2.79
C GLU A 149 7.84 25.78 3.01
N ILE A 150 8.05 25.26 4.23
CA ILE A 150 7.77 23.86 4.59
C ILE A 150 6.28 23.53 4.46
N ASP A 151 5.41 24.43 4.90
CA ASP A 151 3.97 24.20 4.85
C ASP A 151 3.48 24.13 3.38
N ASN A 152 4.14 24.87 2.48
CA ASN A 152 3.92 24.87 1.03
C ASN A 152 4.50 23.66 0.29
N ILE A 153 5.34 22.82 0.93
CA ILE A 153 5.90 21.63 0.28
C ILE A 153 4.79 20.66 -0.16
N THR A 154 4.86 20.25 -1.42
CA THR A 154 4.00 19.21 -1.98
C THR A 154 4.56 17.82 -1.63
N ILE A 155 3.79 17.02 -0.90
CA ILE A 155 4.18 15.64 -0.58
C ILE A 155 3.57 14.70 -1.63
N ASN A 156 4.44 14.11 -2.44
CA ASN A 156 4.04 13.09 -3.40
C ASN A 156 3.66 11.80 -2.68
N LYS A 157 2.59 11.16 -3.14
CA LYS A 157 2.16 9.86 -2.60
C LYS A 157 3.19 8.80 -2.97
N ALA A 158 3.73 8.12 -1.95
CA ALA A 158 4.54 6.94 -2.16
C ALA A 158 3.65 5.78 -2.66
N HIS A 159 4.17 4.99 -3.61
CA HIS A 159 3.51 3.76 -4.03
C HIS A 159 3.70 2.69 -2.95
N ASP A 160 2.63 2.01 -2.56
CA ASP A 160 2.73 0.92 -1.59
C ASP A 160 3.42 -0.29 -2.22
N ASN A 161 4.56 -0.70 -1.67
CA ASN A 161 5.30 -1.87 -2.13
C ASN A 161 4.75 -3.20 -1.57
N LEU A 162 3.78 -3.13 -0.64
CA LEU A 162 3.21 -4.29 0.03
C LEU A 162 1.73 -4.45 -0.25
N THR A 163 1.32 -5.69 -0.54
CA THR A 163 -0.11 -6.02 -0.62
C THR A 163 -0.74 -6.21 0.76
N THR A 164 -2.07 -6.24 0.83
CA THR A 164 -2.80 -6.50 2.08
C THR A 164 -2.50 -7.87 2.68
N LEU A 165 -2.29 -8.89 1.83
CA LEU A 165 -1.89 -10.24 2.27
C LEU A 165 -0.49 -10.23 2.87
N GLU A 166 0.42 -9.48 2.25
CA GLU A 166 1.80 -9.33 2.75
C GLU A 166 1.84 -8.58 4.08
N ARG A 167 1.04 -7.52 4.25
CA ARG A 167 0.91 -6.82 5.53
C ARG A 167 0.37 -7.76 6.63
N LYS A 168 -0.63 -8.59 6.31
CA LYS A 168 -1.14 -9.64 7.22
C LYS A 168 -0.05 -10.66 7.56
N ALA A 169 0.75 -11.07 6.59
CA ALA A 169 1.88 -11.99 6.80
C ALA A 169 2.94 -11.35 7.72
N ILE A 170 3.29 -10.08 7.55
CA ILE A 170 4.20 -9.36 8.45
C ILE A 170 3.64 -9.34 9.88
N SER A 171 2.36 -9.00 10.06
CA SER A 171 1.73 -8.98 11.37
C SER A 171 1.65 -10.36 12.01
N SER A 172 1.51 -11.42 11.22
CA SER A 172 1.51 -12.81 11.67
C SER A 172 2.90 -13.23 12.14
N LEU A 173 3.93 -12.99 11.31
CA LEU A 173 5.33 -13.30 11.64
C LEU A 173 5.83 -12.51 12.86
N LYS A 174 5.47 -11.23 13.00
CA LYS A 174 5.88 -10.40 14.15
C LYS A 174 5.35 -10.90 15.49
N ARG A 175 4.20 -11.56 15.52
CA ARG A 175 3.65 -12.12 16.78
C ARG A 175 4.40 -13.36 17.24
N ASN A 176 5.11 -14.02 16.34
CA ASN A 176 5.81 -15.26 16.62
C ASN A 176 7.27 -14.93 16.94
N GLU A 177 7.52 -14.35 18.12
CA GLU A 177 8.85 -13.89 18.57
C GLU A 177 9.90 -15.01 18.66
N LYS A 178 9.46 -16.28 18.72
CA LYS A 178 10.34 -17.46 18.83
C LYS A 178 10.95 -17.91 17.49
N ASN A 179 10.64 -17.22 16.40
CA ASN A 179 10.91 -17.75 15.07
C ASN A 179 12.20 -17.20 14.46
N SER A 180 13.22 -18.06 14.33
CA SER A 180 14.45 -17.77 13.59
C SER A 180 14.31 -18.19 12.12
N TYR A 181 14.66 -17.29 11.20
CA TYR A 181 14.57 -17.49 9.75
C TYR A 181 15.89 -17.11 9.07
N SER A 182 16.32 -17.86 8.06
CA SER A 182 17.46 -17.45 7.22
C SER A 182 17.16 -17.61 5.73
N LYS A 183 17.76 -16.70 4.94
CA LYS A 183 17.74 -16.78 3.48
C LYS A 183 19.03 -17.46 3.03
N SER A 184 18.92 -18.56 2.29
CA SER A 184 20.09 -19.23 1.70
C SER A 184 20.66 -18.34 0.59
N ARG A 185 21.99 -18.16 0.59
CA ARG A 185 22.71 -17.48 -0.49
C ARG A 185 22.71 -18.33 -1.75
#